data_AF-A0A0P7CMJ3-F1
#
_entry.id   AF-A0A0P7CMJ3-F1
#
_cell.length_a   1.000
_cell.length_b   1.000
_cell.length_c   1.000
_cell.angle_alpha   90.00
_cell.angle_beta   90.00
_cell.angle_gamma   90.00
#
_symmetry.space_group_name_H-M   'P 1'
#
loop_
_entity.id
_entity.type
_entity.pdbx_description
1 polymer ?
#
loop_
_entity_poly.entity_id
_entity_poly.type
_entity_poly.pdbx_seq_one_letter_code
_entity_poly.pdbx_strand_id
1 'polypeptide(L)'
;MFVGAVVLAGIALSAGRQDPDEARIVLWGDSLAWEARDSFVAAAQADGSSKTLTRTWGGTAPCDWLDDMRKQARRWDPTVAVLSFSGNTGSDCMRDRDLLTAYRTDVTEAVEILTRRGVEVVLTDSPPRRDQPVGADGLTELDRLWRDIASMRTNVRVAPAGEVLTFKGLFMPRLACEAGEACEKDGQVPVRSPDGVHFCPIIMPPMTPCPTRSFGAERFGRALAEAAQPEDTAAA
;
A
#
# COMPACT_ATOMS: atom_id res chain seq x y z
N MET A 1 17.30 -47.39 -50.58
CA MET A 1 18.19 -47.68 -49.44
C MET A 1 18.63 -46.35 -48.84
N PHE A 2 18.38 -46.20 -47.54
CA PHE A 2 18.79 -45.17 -46.58
C PHE A 2 18.47 -43.69 -46.87
N VAL A 3 17.32 -43.30 -46.32
CA VAL A 3 16.88 -41.93 -46.01
C VAL A 3 17.77 -41.37 -44.90
N GLY A 4 18.40 -40.22 -45.15
CA GLY A 4 19.15 -39.47 -44.13
C GLY A 4 18.19 -38.69 -43.23
N ALA A 5 18.21 -38.99 -41.93
CA ALA A 5 17.46 -38.24 -40.93
C ALA A 5 18.27 -37.01 -40.50
N VAL A 6 17.78 -35.83 -40.86
CA VAL A 6 18.26 -34.56 -40.29
C VAL A 6 17.56 -34.38 -38.95
N VAL A 7 18.29 -34.51 -37.85
CA VAL A 7 17.82 -34.18 -36.51
C VAL A 7 17.95 -32.67 -36.31
N LEU A 8 16.84 -31.94 -36.45
CA LEU A 8 16.74 -30.54 -36.05
C LEU A 8 16.56 -30.50 -34.52
N ALA A 9 17.64 -30.23 -33.79
CA ALA A 9 17.57 -29.88 -32.38
C ALA A 9 17.00 -28.46 -32.26
N GLY A 10 15.72 -28.35 -31.89
CA GLY A 10 15.09 -27.08 -31.55
C GLY A 10 15.65 -26.55 -30.23
N ILE A 11 16.43 -25.47 -30.29
CA ILE A 11 16.80 -24.70 -29.11
C ILE A 11 15.54 -23.93 -28.69
N ALA A 12 14.84 -24.43 -27.67
CA ALA A 12 13.81 -23.65 -27.00
C ALA A 12 14.51 -22.51 -26.25
N LEU A 13 14.45 -21.31 -26.83
CA LEU A 13 14.72 -20.07 -26.11
C LEU A 13 13.67 -19.94 -25.00
N SER A 14 14.04 -20.36 -23.79
CA SER A 14 13.31 -20.06 -22.57
C SER A 14 13.45 -18.56 -22.27
N ALA A 15 12.84 -17.71 -23.09
CA ALA A 15 12.42 -16.40 -22.61
C ALA A 15 11.46 -16.69 -21.46
N GLY A 16 11.85 -16.34 -20.23
CA GLY A 16 11.09 -16.66 -19.03
C GLY A 16 9.63 -16.28 -19.22
N ARG A 17 8.76 -17.28 -19.38
CA ARG A 17 7.32 -17.07 -19.38
C ARG A 17 7.00 -16.50 -18.00
N GLN A 18 6.65 -15.22 -17.97
CA GLN A 18 5.96 -14.65 -16.83
C GLN A 18 4.74 -15.53 -16.60
N ASP A 19 4.60 -16.06 -15.38
CA ASP A 19 3.41 -16.80 -15.02
C ASP A 19 2.24 -15.82 -15.07
N PRO A 20 1.27 -15.99 -16.00
CA PRO A 20 0.14 -15.08 -16.10
C PRO A 20 -0.73 -15.08 -14.83
N ASP A 21 -0.56 -16.08 -13.96
CA ASP A 21 -1.31 -16.22 -12.71
C ASP A 21 -0.57 -15.59 -11.50
N GLU A 22 0.69 -15.13 -11.65
CA GLU A 22 1.44 -14.52 -10.55
C GLU A 22 1.14 -13.02 -10.42
N ALA A 23 0.49 -12.63 -9.31
CA ALA A 23 0.17 -11.24 -9.06
C ALA A 23 1.45 -10.42 -8.79
N ARG A 24 1.55 -9.27 -9.45
CA ARG A 24 2.66 -8.33 -9.28
C ARG A 24 2.11 -7.08 -8.60
N ILE A 25 2.31 -7.00 -7.29
CA ILE A 25 1.80 -5.94 -6.43
C ILE A 25 2.88 -4.89 -6.13
N VAL A 26 2.66 -3.62 -6.48
CA VAL A 26 3.51 -2.51 -6.01
C VAL A 26 2.81 -1.75 -4.89
N LEU A 27 3.53 -1.48 -3.81
CA LEU A 27 3.12 -0.53 -2.77
C LEU A 27 3.88 0.79 -2.94
N TRP A 28 3.16 1.86 -3.27
CA TRP A 28 3.66 3.23 -3.15
C TRP A 28 3.10 3.87 -1.88
N GLY A 29 3.93 4.62 -1.17
CA GLY A 29 3.45 5.32 0.00
C GLY A 29 4.51 6.08 0.78
N ASP A 30 4.09 6.59 1.92
CA ASP A 30 4.91 7.45 2.77
C ASP A 30 5.52 6.73 3.98
N SER A 31 5.66 7.41 5.12
CA SER A 31 6.25 6.86 6.34
C SER A 31 5.43 5.72 6.93
N LEU A 32 4.09 5.78 6.86
CA LEU A 32 3.24 4.71 7.40
C LEU A 32 3.40 3.44 6.57
N ALA A 33 3.36 3.58 5.24
CA ALA A 33 3.62 2.49 4.32
C ALA A 33 5.06 1.96 4.45
N TRP A 34 6.03 2.85 4.70
CA TRP A 34 7.41 2.47 4.94
C TRP A 34 7.54 1.62 6.20
N GLU A 35 6.95 2.02 7.32
CA GLU A 35 7.00 1.22 8.56
C GLU A 35 6.31 -0.14 8.43
N ALA A 36 5.21 -0.20 7.67
CA ALA A 36 4.42 -1.42 7.46
C ALA A 36 4.96 -2.35 6.36
N ARG A 37 5.96 -1.91 5.59
CA ARG A 37 6.39 -2.56 4.33
C ARG A 37 6.78 -4.02 4.49
N ASP A 38 7.47 -4.38 5.58
CA ASP A 38 8.00 -5.74 5.76
C ASP A 38 6.85 -6.71 6.06
N SER A 39 5.87 -6.28 6.85
CA SER A 39 4.66 -7.05 7.12
C SER A 39 3.72 -7.13 5.91
N PHE A 40 3.64 -6.07 5.11
CA PHE A 40 2.96 -6.09 3.82
C PHE A 40 3.57 -7.13 2.88
N VAL A 41 4.89 -7.11 2.69
CA VAL A 41 5.60 -8.08 1.84
C VAL A 41 5.37 -9.51 2.35
N ALA A 42 5.58 -9.74 3.65
CA ALA A 42 5.40 -11.07 4.23
C ALA A 42 3.96 -11.60 4.05
N ALA A 43 2.94 -10.75 4.23
CA ALA A 43 1.54 -11.15 4.08
C ALA A 43 1.15 -11.35 2.62
N ALA A 44 1.54 -10.44 1.72
CA ALA A 44 1.19 -10.50 0.31
C ALA A 44 1.83 -11.71 -0.40
N GLN A 45 2.98 -12.17 0.08
CA GLN A 45 3.72 -13.30 -0.52
C GLN A 45 3.52 -14.63 0.23
N ALA A 46 2.62 -14.68 1.21
CA ALA A 46 2.51 -15.80 2.15
C ALA A 46 2.14 -17.14 1.48
N ASP A 47 1.36 -17.10 0.40
CA ASP A 47 0.89 -18.26 -0.38
C ASP A 47 1.80 -18.59 -1.58
N GLY A 48 2.81 -17.75 -1.85
CA GLY A 48 3.70 -17.87 -3.00
C GLY A 48 3.09 -17.48 -4.36
N SER A 49 1.89 -16.90 -4.40
CA SER A 49 1.20 -16.50 -5.64
C SER A 49 1.59 -15.10 -6.13
N SER A 50 2.33 -14.34 -5.32
CA SER A 50 2.58 -12.92 -5.57
C SER A 50 4.05 -12.50 -5.46
N LYS A 51 4.43 -11.56 -6.31
CA LYS A 51 5.65 -10.76 -6.18
C LYS A 51 5.33 -9.35 -5.74
N THR A 52 6.13 -8.82 -4.83
CA THR A 52 5.96 -7.45 -4.33
C THR A 52 7.13 -6.54 -4.67
N LEU A 53 6.83 -5.27 -4.94
CA LEU A 53 7.80 -4.19 -4.98
C LEU A 53 7.33 -3.07 -4.05
N THR A 54 8.19 -2.58 -3.17
CA THR A 54 7.88 -1.47 -2.27
C THR A 54 8.62 -0.20 -2.72
N ARG A 55 7.86 0.89 -2.81
CA ARG A 55 8.29 2.22 -3.24
C ARG A 55 7.80 3.23 -2.20
N THR A 56 8.36 3.11 -1.00
CA THR A 56 7.91 3.84 0.18
C THR A 56 9.03 4.68 0.78
N TRP A 57 8.71 5.91 1.19
CA TRP A 57 9.66 6.80 1.85
C TRP A 57 8.94 7.86 2.69
N GLY A 58 9.42 8.09 3.91
CA GLY A 58 8.82 9.04 4.85
C GLY A 58 8.83 10.48 4.36
N GLY A 59 7.74 11.20 4.65
CA GLY A 59 7.56 12.60 4.27
C GLY A 59 7.20 12.83 2.79
N THR A 60 7.12 11.78 1.98
CA THR A 60 6.72 11.90 0.57
C THR A 60 5.21 12.06 0.40
N ALA A 61 4.83 12.69 -0.69
CA ALA A 61 3.47 12.84 -1.18
C ALA A 61 3.33 12.16 -2.56
N PRO A 62 2.11 11.98 -3.11
CA PRO A 62 1.91 11.33 -4.40
C PRO A 62 2.75 11.95 -5.55
N CYS A 63 2.94 13.27 -5.56
CA CYS A 63 3.75 13.95 -6.58
C CYS A 63 5.21 13.48 -6.63
N ASP A 64 5.79 13.06 -5.51
CA ASP A 64 7.18 12.58 -5.46
C ASP A 64 7.37 11.26 -6.25
N TRP A 65 6.28 10.55 -6.52
CA TRP A 65 6.31 9.20 -7.09
C TRP A 65 5.82 9.10 -8.54
N LEU A 66 5.27 10.16 -9.14
CA LEU A 66 4.63 10.07 -10.48
C LEU A 66 5.59 9.58 -11.57
N ASP A 67 6.84 10.04 -11.58
CA ASP A 67 7.86 9.57 -12.53
C ASP A 67 8.25 8.11 -12.29
N ASP A 68 8.33 7.71 -11.02
CA ASP A 68 8.59 6.32 -10.68
C ASP A 68 7.42 5.42 -11.07
N MET A 69 6.18 5.85 -10.86
CA MET A 69 4.98 5.12 -11.31
C MET A 69 5.02 4.91 -12.82
N ARG A 70 5.31 5.94 -13.62
CA ARG A 70 5.47 5.81 -15.09
C ARG A 70 6.57 4.81 -15.46
N LYS A 71 7.66 4.79 -14.70
CA LYS A 71 8.79 3.88 -14.91
C LYS A 71 8.44 2.44 -14.55
N GLN A 72 7.92 2.19 -13.36
CA GLN A 72 7.61 0.84 -12.89
C GLN A 72 6.40 0.24 -13.62
N ALA A 73 5.42 1.05 -14.01
CA ALA A 73 4.30 0.62 -14.86
C ALA A 73 4.75 0.05 -16.22
N ARG A 74 5.99 0.32 -16.65
CA ARG A 74 6.58 -0.25 -17.87
C ARG A 74 7.63 -1.33 -17.59
N ARG A 75 8.44 -1.12 -16.54
CA ARG A 75 9.61 -1.95 -16.26
C ARG A 75 9.28 -3.17 -15.41
N TRP A 76 8.45 -2.96 -14.38
CA TRP A 76 8.06 -4.01 -13.45
C TRP A 76 6.67 -4.57 -13.80
N ASP A 77 5.87 -3.78 -14.52
CA ASP A 77 4.60 -4.18 -15.12
C ASP A 77 3.62 -4.73 -14.06
N PRO A 78 3.25 -3.96 -13.02
CA PRO A 78 2.35 -4.44 -11.98
C PRO A 78 1.00 -4.91 -12.52
N THR A 79 0.36 -5.83 -11.82
CA THR A 79 -1.06 -6.13 -11.98
C THR A 79 -1.90 -5.32 -10.98
N VAL A 80 -1.36 -5.06 -9.79
CA VAL A 80 -2.02 -4.28 -8.73
C VAL A 80 -1.07 -3.20 -8.20
N ALA A 81 -1.62 -2.01 -7.94
CA ALA A 81 -0.93 -0.90 -7.31
C ALA A 81 -1.69 -0.45 -6.06
N VAL A 82 -1.02 -0.53 -4.90
CA VAL A 82 -1.52 -0.01 -3.62
C VAL A 82 -0.92 1.37 -3.39
N LEU A 83 -1.78 2.38 -3.24
CA LEU A 83 -1.38 3.75 -2.93
C LEU A 83 -1.76 4.06 -1.48
N SER A 84 -0.74 4.31 -0.64
CA SER A 84 -0.90 4.54 0.80
C SER A 84 -0.20 5.83 1.22
N PHE A 85 -0.95 6.93 1.20
CA PHE A 85 -0.46 8.27 1.52
C PHE A 85 -1.34 8.91 2.60
N SER A 86 -0.69 9.43 3.63
CA SER A 86 -1.32 9.94 4.86
C SER A 86 -1.46 11.47 4.92
N GLY A 87 -1.09 12.18 3.85
CA GLY A 87 -1.27 13.64 3.76
C GLY A 87 -0.06 14.47 4.14
N ASN A 88 1.15 14.04 3.76
CA ASN A 88 2.36 14.85 3.90
C ASN A 88 2.35 16.08 2.99
N THR A 89 2.85 17.19 3.54
CA THR A 89 3.07 18.47 2.85
C THR A 89 4.53 18.91 2.87
N GLY A 90 5.42 18.11 3.47
CA GLY A 90 6.79 18.51 3.79
C GLY A 90 7.80 18.39 2.64
N SER A 91 7.46 17.67 1.57
CA SER A 91 8.36 17.51 0.42
C SER A 91 8.35 18.73 -0.49
N ASP A 92 9.43 18.89 -1.26
CA ASP A 92 9.57 19.96 -2.24
C ASP A 92 8.43 20.00 -3.27
N CYS A 93 7.84 18.84 -3.61
CA CYS A 93 6.74 18.75 -4.57
C CYS A 93 5.40 19.31 -4.04
N MET A 94 5.30 19.51 -2.72
CA MET A 94 4.13 20.06 -2.04
C MET A 94 4.30 21.53 -1.64
N ARG A 95 5.48 22.12 -1.90
CA ARG A 95 5.78 23.51 -1.55
C ARG A 95 4.74 24.46 -2.15
N ASP A 96 4.13 25.28 -1.28
CA ASP A 96 3.11 26.29 -1.61
C ASP A 96 1.83 25.73 -2.25
N ARG A 97 1.56 24.43 -2.10
CA ARG A 97 0.34 23.78 -2.61
C ARG A 97 -0.64 23.49 -1.47
N ASP A 98 -1.93 23.73 -1.72
CA ASP A 98 -3.00 23.26 -0.84
C ASP A 98 -3.04 21.72 -0.83
N LEU A 99 -3.16 21.12 0.36
CA LEU A 99 -3.06 19.67 0.56
C LEU A 99 -4.10 18.91 -0.28
N LEU A 100 -5.38 19.23 -0.12
CA LEU A 100 -6.46 18.46 -0.75
C LEU A 100 -6.49 18.66 -2.26
N THR A 101 -6.21 19.89 -2.72
CA THR A 101 -6.12 20.20 -4.15
C THR A 101 -4.96 19.44 -4.80
N ALA A 102 -3.77 19.47 -4.19
CA ALA A 102 -2.61 18.77 -4.70
C ALA A 102 -2.81 17.26 -4.71
N TYR A 103 -3.28 16.68 -3.60
CA TYR A 103 -3.51 15.23 -3.50
C TYR A 103 -4.57 14.78 -4.51
N ARG A 104 -5.61 15.57 -4.75
CA ARG A 104 -6.61 15.28 -5.78
C ARG A 104 -5.97 15.20 -7.16
N THR A 105 -5.20 16.22 -7.53
CA THR A 105 -4.51 16.27 -8.82
C THR A 105 -3.54 15.10 -8.98
N ASP A 106 -2.66 14.91 -8.00
CA ASP A 106 -1.54 13.99 -8.13
C ASP A 106 -1.98 12.53 -8.03
N VAL A 107 -2.95 12.19 -7.17
CA VAL A 107 -3.50 10.82 -7.13
C VAL A 107 -4.37 10.52 -8.34
N THR A 108 -5.12 11.49 -8.87
CA THR A 108 -5.83 11.28 -10.13
C THR A 108 -4.84 10.99 -11.27
N GLU A 109 -3.73 11.70 -11.33
CA GLU A 109 -2.68 11.43 -12.31
C GLU A 109 -2.00 10.08 -12.10
N ALA A 110 -1.67 9.71 -10.85
CA ALA A 110 -1.13 8.40 -10.50
C ALA A 110 -2.05 7.27 -10.96
N VAL A 111 -3.34 7.38 -10.64
CA VAL A 111 -4.39 6.46 -11.08
C VAL A 111 -4.37 6.35 -12.60
N GLU A 112 -4.37 7.45 -13.35
CA GLU A 112 -4.36 7.40 -14.81
C GLU A 112 -3.08 6.80 -15.40
N ILE A 113 -1.92 7.05 -14.81
CA ILE A 113 -0.64 6.43 -15.24
C ILE A 113 -0.76 4.90 -15.17
N LEU A 114 -1.31 4.40 -14.07
CA LEU A 114 -1.40 2.98 -13.75
C LEU A 114 -2.54 2.30 -14.53
N THR A 115 -3.75 2.85 -14.48
CA THR A 115 -4.93 2.25 -15.11
C THR A 115 -4.84 2.21 -16.63
N ARG A 116 -4.15 3.17 -17.29
CA ARG A 116 -3.85 3.09 -18.74
C ARG A 116 -3.01 1.89 -19.14
N ARG A 117 -2.38 1.20 -18.18
CA ARG A 117 -1.63 -0.04 -18.37
C ARG A 117 -2.39 -1.28 -17.92
N GLY A 118 -3.66 -1.14 -17.54
CA GLY A 118 -4.48 -2.24 -17.04
C GLY A 118 -4.21 -2.61 -15.58
N VAL A 119 -3.44 -1.78 -14.86
CA VAL A 119 -3.17 -1.99 -13.43
C VAL A 119 -4.45 -1.68 -12.64
N GLU A 120 -4.83 -2.59 -11.73
CA GLU A 120 -5.85 -2.31 -10.71
C GLU A 120 -5.25 -1.39 -9.64
N VAL A 121 -5.95 -0.30 -9.30
CA VAL A 121 -5.46 0.65 -8.29
C VAL A 121 -6.30 0.55 -7.02
N VAL A 122 -5.62 0.33 -5.90
CA VAL A 122 -6.20 0.31 -4.55
C VAL A 122 -5.73 1.57 -3.82
N LEU A 123 -6.65 2.51 -3.62
CA LEU A 123 -6.42 3.66 -2.73
C LEU A 123 -6.69 3.23 -1.30
N THR A 124 -5.75 3.46 -0.40
CA THR A 124 -5.89 2.98 0.99
C THR A 124 -6.09 4.13 1.95
N ASP A 125 -7.14 4.03 2.76
CA ASP A 125 -7.33 4.93 3.88
C ASP A 125 -6.15 4.76 4.85
N SER A 126 -5.56 5.87 5.27
CA SER A 126 -4.53 5.87 6.31
C SER A 126 -5.19 6.03 7.66
N PRO A 127 -4.70 5.38 8.72
CA PRO A 127 -5.18 5.70 10.04
C PRO A 127 -4.94 7.19 10.35
N PRO A 128 -5.89 7.88 11.00
CA PRO A 128 -5.72 9.31 11.27
C PRO A 128 -4.60 9.55 12.27
N ARG A 129 -3.99 10.72 12.15
CA ARG A 129 -3.10 11.28 13.20
C ARG A 129 -3.92 11.71 14.42
N ARG A 130 -3.27 11.83 15.57
CA ARG A 130 -3.89 12.28 16.82
C ARG A 130 -4.59 13.64 16.69
N ASP A 131 -4.01 14.54 15.91
CA ASP A 131 -4.46 15.91 15.70
C ASP A 131 -5.31 16.07 14.42
N GLN A 132 -5.56 15.00 13.69
CA GLN A 132 -6.29 15.05 12.44
C GLN A 132 -7.81 15.08 12.70
N PRO A 133 -8.55 16.04 12.11
CA PRO A 133 -10.00 16.03 12.18
C PRO A 133 -10.59 14.79 11.51
N VAL A 134 -11.55 14.17 12.19
CA VAL A 134 -12.32 13.03 11.68
C VAL A 134 -13.80 13.39 11.78
N GLY A 135 -14.56 13.12 10.71
CA GLY A 135 -15.99 13.38 10.68
C GLY A 135 -16.79 12.39 11.53
N ALA A 136 -18.08 12.65 11.69
CA ALA A 136 -18.98 11.74 12.43
C ALA A 136 -19.15 10.36 11.75
N ASP A 137 -18.83 10.30 10.45
CA ASP A 137 -18.74 9.08 9.62
C ASP A 137 -17.45 8.29 9.84
N GLY A 138 -16.52 8.77 10.68
CA GLY A 138 -15.24 8.12 10.92
C GLY A 138 -14.19 8.40 9.84
N LEU A 139 -14.47 9.29 8.88
CA LEU A 139 -13.59 9.56 7.75
C LEU A 139 -12.85 10.89 7.89
N THR A 140 -11.61 10.92 7.43
CA THR A 140 -10.85 12.15 7.18
C THR A 140 -11.20 12.75 5.82
N GLU A 141 -10.79 13.99 5.56
CA GLU A 141 -10.97 14.61 4.24
C GLU A 141 -10.22 13.86 3.12
N LEU A 142 -9.08 13.23 3.41
CA LEU A 142 -8.37 12.41 2.44
C LEU A 142 -9.12 11.12 2.13
N ASP A 143 -9.73 10.48 3.12
CA ASP A 143 -10.53 9.26 2.92
C ASP A 143 -11.76 9.54 2.03
N ARG A 144 -12.38 10.72 2.19
CA ARG A 144 -13.45 11.20 1.30
C ARG A 144 -12.92 11.46 -0.11
N LEU A 145 -11.74 12.05 -0.22
CA LEU A 145 -11.09 12.28 -1.51
C LEU A 145 -10.78 10.97 -2.26
N TRP A 146 -10.32 9.92 -1.58
CA TRP A 146 -10.10 8.60 -2.18
C TRP A 146 -11.38 8.02 -2.74
N ARG A 147 -12.48 8.08 -1.98
CA ARG A 147 -13.80 7.60 -2.41
C ARG A 147 -14.29 8.36 -3.63
N ASP A 148 -14.10 9.68 -3.65
CA ASP A 148 -14.47 10.53 -4.78
C ASP A 148 -13.66 10.17 -6.05
N ILE A 149 -12.34 10.02 -5.95
CA ILE A 149 -11.48 9.61 -7.07
C ILE A 149 -11.86 8.23 -7.61
N ALA A 150 -12.10 7.26 -6.71
CA ALA A 150 -12.46 5.90 -7.07
C ALA A 150 -13.85 5.83 -7.73
N SER A 151 -14.81 6.64 -7.30
CA SER A 151 -16.18 6.66 -7.86
C SER A 151 -16.24 6.95 -9.37
N MET A 152 -15.17 7.54 -9.92
CA MET A 152 -15.07 7.93 -11.31
C MET A 152 -14.55 6.80 -12.24
N ARG A 153 -14.10 5.65 -11.71
CA ARG A 153 -13.39 4.61 -12.47
C ARG A 153 -13.69 3.21 -11.93
N THR A 154 -13.91 2.24 -12.83
CA THR A 154 -14.27 0.86 -12.44
C THR A 154 -13.08 -0.02 -12.01
N ASN A 155 -11.86 0.37 -12.35
CA ASN A 155 -10.61 -0.35 -11.99
C ASN A 155 -9.84 0.35 -10.86
N VAL A 156 -10.56 1.13 -10.06
CA VAL A 156 -10.03 1.82 -8.88
C VAL A 156 -10.99 1.56 -7.75
N ARG A 157 -10.47 1.12 -6.60
CA ARG A 157 -11.27 0.94 -5.40
C ARG A 157 -10.58 1.55 -4.18
N VAL A 158 -11.36 1.75 -3.13
CA VAL A 158 -10.86 2.20 -1.83
C VAL A 158 -10.86 1.02 -0.88
N ALA A 159 -9.79 0.84 -0.13
CA ALA A 159 -9.71 -0.13 0.95
C ALA A 159 -9.51 0.58 2.30
N PRO A 160 -10.30 0.25 3.33
CA PRO A 160 -10.24 0.89 4.65
C PRO A 160 -9.09 0.32 5.51
N ALA A 161 -7.87 0.23 4.96
CA ALA A 161 -6.74 -0.42 5.63
C ALA A 161 -6.39 0.21 6.99
N GLY A 162 -6.63 1.52 7.15
CA GLY A 162 -6.42 2.23 8.41
C GLY A 162 -7.37 1.84 9.53
N GLU A 163 -8.56 1.29 9.23
CA GLU A 163 -9.60 1.01 10.24
C GLU A 163 -9.16 0.00 11.29
N VAL A 164 -8.29 -0.95 10.92
CA VAL A 164 -7.70 -1.97 11.83
C VAL A 164 -6.91 -1.34 12.98
N LEU A 165 -6.66 -0.03 12.92
CA LEU A 165 -5.93 0.74 13.91
C LEU A 165 -6.73 1.89 14.50
N THR A 166 -8.06 1.84 14.42
CA THR A 166 -8.94 2.89 14.92
C THR A 166 -10.04 2.33 15.81
N PHE A 167 -10.72 3.22 16.53
CA PHE A 167 -12.03 2.96 17.11
C PHE A 167 -12.99 4.02 16.62
N LYS A 168 -14.02 3.63 15.87
CA LYS A 168 -14.95 4.56 15.17
C LYS A 168 -14.20 5.57 14.27
N GLY A 169 -13.14 5.12 13.60
CA GLY A 169 -12.32 5.96 12.73
C GLY A 169 -11.40 6.93 13.47
N LEU A 170 -11.36 6.94 14.81
CA LEU A 170 -10.50 7.85 15.58
C LEU A 170 -9.12 7.25 15.87
N PHE A 171 -8.14 8.13 16.06
CA PHE A 171 -6.78 7.76 16.50
C PHE A 171 -6.83 6.97 17.82
N MET A 172 -6.16 5.82 17.83
CA MET A 172 -6.00 4.99 19.01
C MET A 172 -4.52 4.76 19.31
N PRO A 173 -4.01 5.14 20.50
CA PRO A 173 -2.62 4.85 20.87
C PRO A 173 -2.39 3.36 21.15
N ARG A 174 -3.45 2.69 21.62
CA ARG A 174 -3.47 1.29 22.03
C ARG A 174 -4.77 0.65 21.57
N LEU A 175 -4.73 -0.64 21.28
CA LEU A 175 -5.90 -1.44 20.96
C LEU A 175 -5.87 -2.76 21.70
N ALA A 176 -7.04 -3.39 21.81
CA ALA A 176 -7.15 -4.77 22.27
C ALA A 176 -6.28 -5.68 21.39
N CYS A 177 -5.68 -6.68 22.01
CA CYS A 177 -4.86 -7.64 21.29
C CYS A 177 -5.63 -8.43 20.23
N GLU A 178 -4.95 -8.75 19.15
CA GLU A 178 -5.35 -9.78 18.20
C GLU A 178 -4.72 -11.14 18.56
N ALA A 179 -5.26 -12.20 17.96
CA ALA A 179 -4.73 -13.55 18.16
C ALA A 179 -3.24 -13.61 17.78
N GLY A 180 -2.41 -14.18 18.66
CA GLY A 180 -0.97 -14.31 18.44
C GLY A 180 -0.11 -13.10 18.85
N GLU A 181 -0.73 -12.03 19.37
CA GLU A 181 0.00 -10.89 19.91
C GLU A 181 0.41 -11.11 21.38
N ALA A 182 1.62 -10.66 21.72
CA ALA A 182 2.11 -10.68 23.09
C ALA A 182 1.55 -9.49 23.86
N CYS A 183 0.41 -9.69 24.52
CA CYS A 183 -0.32 -8.65 25.25
C CYS A 183 0.41 -8.13 26.49
N GLU A 184 0.16 -6.86 26.79
CA GLU A 184 0.36 -6.35 28.14
C GLU A 184 -0.74 -6.85 29.09
N LYS A 185 -0.58 -6.62 30.40
CA LYS A 185 -1.49 -7.13 31.45
C LYS A 185 -2.92 -6.61 31.32
N ASP A 186 -3.11 -5.48 30.65
CA ASP A 186 -4.41 -4.86 30.38
C ASP A 186 -5.11 -5.43 29.14
N GLY A 187 -4.53 -6.45 28.48
CA GLY A 187 -5.08 -7.06 27.28
C GLY A 187 -4.97 -6.18 26.03
N GLN A 188 -4.10 -5.17 26.07
CA GLN A 188 -3.86 -4.25 24.96
C GLN A 188 -2.41 -4.30 24.49
N VAL A 189 -2.20 -3.76 23.28
CA VAL A 189 -0.88 -3.51 22.71
C VAL A 189 -0.79 -2.06 22.23
N PRO A 190 0.39 -1.43 22.28
CA PRO A 190 0.61 -0.14 21.62
C PRO A 190 0.58 -0.34 20.10
N VAL A 191 -0.23 0.48 19.42
CA VAL A 191 -0.38 0.45 17.96
C VAL A 191 0.02 1.76 17.29
N ARG A 192 0.44 2.75 18.09
CA ARG A 192 0.97 4.03 17.64
C ARG A 192 2.17 4.45 18.48
N SER A 193 3.03 5.23 17.84
CA SER A 193 4.06 6.02 18.46
C SER A 193 3.45 7.12 19.35
N PRO A 194 4.14 7.49 20.44
CA PRO A 194 3.80 8.66 21.23
C PRO A 194 3.73 9.96 20.43
N ASP A 195 4.38 10.03 19.25
CA ASP A 195 4.32 11.18 18.34
C ASP A 195 2.91 11.43 17.76
N GLY A 196 1.99 10.46 17.87
CA GLY A 196 0.61 10.60 17.41
C GLY A 196 0.41 10.36 15.91
N VAL A 197 1.41 9.85 15.21
CA VAL A 197 1.39 9.62 13.76
C VAL A 197 1.83 8.20 13.43
N HIS A 198 3.05 7.83 13.82
CA HIS A 198 3.73 6.62 13.37
C HIS A 198 3.34 5.37 14.19
N PHE A 199 3.86 4.20 13.82
CA PHE A 199 3.49 2.93 14.47
C PHE A 199 4.49 2.47 15.52
N CYS A 200 5.79 2.76 15.36
CA CYS A 200 6.80 2.31 16.33
C CYS A 200 6.43 2.78 17.74
N PRO A 201 6.34 1.90 18.76
CA PRO A 201 5.85 2.27 20.09
C PRO A 201 6.78 3.22 20.87
N ILE A 202 7.92 3.56 20.29
CA ILE A 202 8.85 4.58 20.77
C ILE A 202 9.10 5.60 19.65
N ILE A 203 9.39 6.84 20.02
CA ILE A 203 9.72 7.89 19.04
C ILE A 203 11.07 7.55 18.41
N MET A 204 11.09 7.43 17.10
CA MET A 204 12.29 7.17 16.31
C MET A 204 12.66 8.38 15.47
N PRO A 205 13.96 8.57 15.16
CA PRO A 205 14.35 9.47 14.08
C PRO A 205 13.70 9.04 12.76
N PRO A 206 13.43 9.97 11.84
CA PRO A 206 12.86 9.65 10.53
C PRO A 206 13.66 8.53 9.84
N MET A 207 12.94 7.63 9.16
CA MET A 207 13.54 6.56 8.36
C MET A 207 14.45 5.59 9.13
N THR A 208 14.25 5.48 10.45
CA THR A 208 14.96 4.49 11.28
C THR A 208 14.04 3.30 11.57
N PRO A 209 14.45 2.06 11.26
CA PRO A 209 13.63 0.89 11.56
C PRO A 209 13.31 0.82 13.05
N CYS A 210 12.09 0.40 13.38
CA CYS A 210 11.71 0.24 14.77
C CYS A 210 12.56 -0.87 15.41
N PRO A 211 13.25 -0.62 16.53
CA PRO A 211 14.13 -1.61 17.17
C PRO A 211 13.35 -2.66 17.96
N THR A 212 12.02 -2.54 18.01
CA THR A 212 11.11 -3.45 18.69
C THR A 212 9.95 -3.78 17.77
N ARG A 213 9.18 -4.79 18.15
CA ARG A 213 7.97 -5.18 17.44
C ARG A 213 6.97 -4.03 17.41
N SER A 214 6.41 -3.74 16.23
CA SER A 214 5.42 -2.70 16.02
C SER A 214 4.09 -3.33 15.57
N PHE A 215 3.18 -3.56 16.52
CA PHE A 215 1.88 -4.17 16.22
C PHE A 215 1.05 -3.30 15.26
N GLY A 216 1.17 -1.97 15.36
CA GLY A 216 0.54 -1.04 14.42
C GLY A 216 1.00 -1.26 12.98
N ALA A 217 2.31 -1.35 12.76
CA ALA A 217 2.88 -1.57 11.43
C ALA A 217 2.52 -2.97 10.89
N GLU A 218 2.51 -3.99 11.74
CA GLU A 218 2.13 -5.35 11.36
C GLU A 218 0.67 -5.46 10.91
N ARG A 219 -0.26 -4.89 11.70
CA ARG A 219 -1.69 -4.88 11.37
C ARG A 219 -1.95 -4.06 10.11
N PHE A 220 -1.36 -2.87 9.98
CA PHE A 220 -1.52 -2.06 8.78
C PHE A 220 -0.97 -2.76 7.54
N GLY A 221 0.24 -3.32 7.62
CA GLY A 221 0.87 -4.02 6.50
C GLY A 221 0.05 -5.22 6.03
N ARG A 222 -0.51 -6.00 6.97
CA ARG A 222 -1.43 -7.09 6.64
C ARG A 222 -2.72 -6.59 5.98
N ALA A 223 -3.33 -5.52 6.49
CA ALA A 223 -4.52 -4.93 5.90
C ALA A 223 -4.27 -4.37 4.48
N LEU A 224 -3.10 -3.76 4.24
CA LEU A 224 -2.67 -3.33 2.91
C LEU A 224 -2.50 -4.54 1.96
N ALA A 225 -1.95 -5.65 2.45
CA ALA A 225 -1.73 -6.86 1.66
C ALA A 225 -3.05 -7.59 1.32
N GLU A 226 -3.97 -7.68 2.28
CA GLU A 226 -5.33 -8.19 2.08
C GLU A 226 -6.08 -7.34 1.06
N ALA A 227 -5.99 -6.02 1.21
CA ALA A 227 -6.56 -5.08 0.25
C ALA A 227 -5.95 -5.21 -1.15
N ALA A 228 -4.73 -5.71 -1.30
CA ALA A 228 -4.06 -5.85 -2.59
C ALA A 228 -4.39 -7.16 -3.33
N GLN A 229 -5.06 -8.11 -2.67
CA GLN A 229 -5.49 -9.33 -3.33
C GLN A 229 -6.55 -8.99 -4.39
N PRO A 230 -6.51 -9.64 -5.56
CA PRO A 230 -7.60 -9.55 -6.53
C PRO A 230 -8.90 -9.97 -5.85
N GLU A 231 -10.01 -9.29 -6.16
CA GLU A 231 -11.31 -9.84 -5.79
C GLU A 231 -11.47 -11.18 -6.53
N ASP A 232 -11.64 -12.27 -5.79
CA ASP A 232 -11.96 -13.56 -6.38
C ASP A 232 -13.17 -13.38 -7.29
N THR A 233 -12.99 -13.51 -8.61
CA THR A 233 -14.07 -13.63 -9.60
C THR A 233 -14.87 -14.95 -9.44
N ALA A 234 -14.98 -15.47 -8.22
CA ALA A 234 -15.59 -16.74 -7.87
C ALA A 234 -16.77 -16.55 -6.91
N ALA A 235 -17.77 -15.77 -7.34
CA ALA A 235 -19.17 -15.96 -6.94
C ALA A 235 -20.07 -15.21 -7.93
N ALA A 236 -20.23 -15.77 -9.13
CA ALA A 236 -21.37 -15.50 -10.00
C ALA A 236 -22.56 -16.40 -9.59
#